data_AF-A0A9R1MX07-F1
#
_entry.id   AF-A0A9R1MX07-F1
#
_cell.length_a   1.000
_cell.length_b   1.000
_cell.length_c   1.000
_cell.angle_alpha   90.00
_cell.angle_beta   90.00
_cell.angle_gamma   90.00
#
_symmetry.space_group_name_H-M   'P 1'
#
loop_
_entity.id
_entity.type
_entity.pdbx_description
1 polymer ?
#
loop_
_entity_poly.entity_id
_entity_poly.type
_entity_poly.pdbx_seq_one_letter_code
_entity_poly.pdbx_strand_id
1 'polypeptide(L)'
;MSELMRNPLVMKKLQGQIREAFKGKAVVTEADLQASNLRYLKLVIKEALRLHPPAPLLVPRESIGSCELQGYTVPAKSRVVINAWAIGRDPVYWKDAEEFQPERFEDGAVDFTGKSYEFVPFGAGRRMCPGINYALAIMELALVGLLYHFDWSLPVGVCEVDMEEAPGLGVRRRTPLMLLATPFVPAAHE
;
A
#
# COMPACT_ATOMS: atom_id res chain seq x y z
N MET A 1 -7.96 -1.19 -2.54
CA MET A 1 -9.19 -1.58 -3.27
C MET A 1 -8.95 -1.80 -4.76
N SER A 2 -8.44 -0.84 -5.55
CA SER A 2 -8.21 -1.04 -6.99
C SER A 2 -7.43 -2.32 -7.32
N GLU A 3 -6.26 -2.49 -6.68
CA GLU A 3 -5.43 -3.68 -6.88
C GLU A 3 -6.10 -4.97 -6.43
N LEU A 4 -6.91 -4.93 -5.37
CA LEU A 4 -7.65 -6.11 -4.93
C LEU A 4 -8.73 -6.50 -5.95
N MET A 5 -9.42 -5.53 -6.54
CA MET A 5 -10.42 -5.80 -7.59
C MET A 5 -9.78 -6.32 -8.87
N ARG A 6 -8.56 -5.86 -9.20
CA ARG A 6 -7.76 -6.37 -10.32
C ARG A 6 -7.16 -7.75 -10.04
N ASN A 7 -6.97 -8.11 -8.77
CA ASN A 7 -6.36 -9.37 -8.33
C ASN A 7 -7.32 -10.20 -7.45
N PRO A 8 -8.33 -10.89 -8.04
CA PRO A 8 -9.36 -11.61 -7.29
C PRO A 8 -8.83 -12.68 -6.33
N LEU A 9 -7.70 -13.33 -6.67
CA LEU A 9 -7.07 -14.33 -5.81
C LEU A 9 -6.52 -13.71 -4.52
N VAL A 10 -5.87 -12.55 -4.62
CA VAL A 10 -5.38 -11.78 -3.46
C VAL A 10 -6.55 -11.28 -2.63
N MET A 11 -7.59 -10.73 -3.28
CA MET A 11 -8.83 -10.30 -2.62
C MET A 11 -9.44 -11.44 -1.81
N LYS A 12 -9.67 -12.59 -2.43
CA LYS A 12 -10.28 -13.77 -1.79
C LYS A 12 -9.44 -14.28 -0.63
N LYS A 13 -8.11 -14.37 -0.78
CA LYS A 13 -7.19 -14.78 0.28
C LYS A 13 -7.25 -13.82 1.47
N LEU A 14 -7.19 -12.52 1.22
CA LEU A 14 -7.24 -11.50 2.26
C LEU A 14 -8.61 -11.46 2.98
N GLN A 15 -9.72 -11.43 2.23
CA GLN A 15 -11.07 -11.46 2.80
C GLN A 15 -11.31 -12.72 3.64
N GLY A 16 -10.86 -13.89 3.16
CA GLY A 16 -10.97 -15.14 3.90
C GLY A 16 -10.25 -15.06 5.25
N GLN A 17 -9.01 -14.58 5.27
CA GLN A 17 -8.25 -14.43 6.52
C GLN A 17 -8.90 -13.42 7.49
N ILE A 18 -9.39 -12.29 6.98
CA ILE A 18 -10.07 -11.26 7.79
C ILE A 18 -11.36 -11.82 8.41
N ARG A 19 -12.20 -12.47 7.60
CA ARG A 19 -13.48 -13.01 8.07
C ARG A 19 -13.31 -14.16 9.05
N GLU A 20 -12.29 -15.00 8.86
CA GLU A 20 -11.98 -16.06 9.81
C GLU A 20 -11.45 -15.47 11.14
N ALA A 21 -10.53 -14.51 11.09
CA ALA A 21 -9.95 -13.90 12.29
C ALA A 21 -10.99 -13.17 13.17
N PHE A 22 -12.03 -12.61 12.56
CA PHE A 22 -13.06 -11.82 13.26
C PHE A 22 -14.43 -12.48 13.28
N LYS A 23 -14.54 -13.77 12.96
CA LYS A 23 -15.81 -14.48 12.85
C LYS A 23 -16.71 -14.24 14.07
N GLY A 24 -17.93 -13.80 13.80
CA GLY A 24 -18.95 -13.54 14.82
C GLY A 24 -18.86 -12.16 15.49
N LYS A 25 -17.88 -11.31 15.15
CA LYS A 25 -17.82 -9.94 15.64
C LYS A 25 -18.75 -9.01 14.85
N ALA A 26 -19.52 -8.19 15.55
CA ALA A 26 -20.34 -7.16 14.92
C ALA A 26 -19.50 -5.95 14.46
N VAL A 27 -18.46 -5.60 15.20
CA VAL A 27 -17.54 -4.48 14.91
C VAL A 27 -16.12 -4.94 15.20
N VAL A 28 -15.19 -4.60 14.30
CA VAL A 28 -13.74 -4.85 14.49
C VAL A 28 -13.09 -3.57 14.99
N THR A 29 -12.42 -3.64 16.14
CA THR A 29 -11.69 -2.52 16.75
C THR A 29 -10.20 -2.58 16.45
N GLU A 30 -9.48 -1.49 16.74
CA GLU A 30 -8.01 -1.47 16.65
C GLU A 30 -7.37 -2.52 17.58
N ALA A 31 -7.89 -2.67 18.81
CA ALA A 31 -7.40 -3.67 19.76
C ALA A 31 -7.58 -5.10 19.21
N ASP A 32 -8.68 -5.37 18.51
CA ASP A 32 -8.92 -6.66 17.86
C ASP A 32 -7.90 -6.92 16.75
N LEU A 33 -7.58 -5.91 15.94
CA LEU A 33 -6.55 -6.01 14.91
C LEU A 33 -5.17 -6.26 15.50
N GLN A 34 -4.80 -5.59 16.60
CA GLN A 34 -3.53 -5.82 17.27
C GLN A 34 -3.42 -7.23 17.86
N ALA A 35 -4.52 -7.75 18.40
CA ALA A 35 -4.59 -9.13 18.89
C ALA A 35 -4.61 -10.17 17.77
N SER A 36 -4.95 -9.77 16.54
CA SER A 36 -5.07 -10.65 15.38
C SER A 36 -3.80 -10.63 14.53
N ASN A 37 -3.19 -11.79 14.29
CA ASN A 37 -1.99 -11.86 13.44
C ASN A 37 -2.35 -11.86 11.93
N LEU A 38 -2.92 -10.75 11.43
CA LEU A 38 -3.24 -10.57 10.01
C LEU A 38 -2.00 -10.19 9.19
N ARG A 39 -1.02 -11.10 9.12
CA ARG A 39 0.23 -10.87 8.38
C ARG A 39 -0.02 -10.51 6.93
N TYR A 40 -0.92 -11.22 6.24
CA TYR A 40 -1.16 -11.00 4.81
C TYR A 40 -1.75 -9.62 4.51
N LEU A 41 -2.57 -9.05 5.41
CA LEU A 41 -3.06 -7.67 5.32
C LEU A 41 -1.89 -6.68 5.22
N LYS A 42 -0.86 -6.86 6.04
CA LYS A 42 0.33 -6.02 6.05
C LYS A 42 1.12 -6.15 4.75
N LEU A 43 1.20 -7.35 4.17
CA LEU A 43 1.86 -7.58 2.89
C LEU A 43 1.12 -6.89 1.74
N VAL A 44 -0.22 -6.96 1.73
CA VAL A 44 -1.07 -6.27 0.75
C VAL A 44 -0.89 -4.75 0.83
N ILE A 45 -0.85 -4.19 2.05
CA ILE A 45 -0.61 -2.75 2.24
C ILE A 45 0.79 -2.36 1.76
N LYS A 46 1.83 -3.15 2.09
CA LYS A 46 3.19 -2.91 1.61
C LYS A 46 3.27 -2.90 0.09
N GLU A 47 2.66 -3.88 -0.57
CA GLU A 47 2.68 -3.97 -2.03
C GLU A 47 1.90 -2.84 -2.70
N ALA A 48 0.77 -2.43 -2.11
CA ALA A 48 0.04 -1.26 -2.57
C ALA A 48 0.87 0.02 -2.44
N LEU A 49 1.64 0.20 -1.37
CA LEU A 49 2.51 1.36 -1.18
C LEU A 49 3.76 1.32 -2.06
N ARG A 50 4.24 0.13 -2.43
CA ARG A 50 5.37 -0.05 -3.38
C ARG A 50 4.96 0.44 -4.76
N LEU A 51 3.83 -0.07 -5.26
CA LEU A 51 3.32 0.26 -6.59
C LEU A 51 2.66 1.64 -6.62
N HIS A 52 1.94 2.07 -5.59
CA HIS A 52 1.22 3.33 -5.61
C HIS A 52 1.60 4.21 -4.43
N PRO A 53 2.87 4.67 -4.33
CA PRO A 53 3.31 5.52 -3.24
C PRO A 53 2.57 6.86 -3.29
N PRO A 54 1.83 7.27 -2.24
CA PRO A 54 1.03 8.49 -2.26
C PRO A 54 1.83 9.76 -2.60
N ALA A 55 3.13 9.79 -2.25
CA ALA A 55 4.07 10.83 -2.64
C ALA A 55 5.16 10.25 -3.57
N PRO A 56 4.93 10.17 -4.89
CA PRO A 56 5.79 9.44 -5.83
C PRO A 56 7.20 10.03 -5.94
N LEU A 57 7.34 11.34 -5.69
CA LEU A 57 8.62 12.07 -5.71
C LEU A 57 9.11 12.48 -4.30
N LEU A 58 8.45 11.96 -3.25
CA LEU A 58 8.62 12.37 -1.86
C LEU A 58 8.56 13.90 -1.66
N VAL A 59 8.84 14.36 -0.44
CA VAL A 59 8.99 15.79 -0.17
C VAL A 59 10.41 16.23 -0.60
N PRO A 60 10.55 17.25 -1.46
CA PRO A 60 11.85 17.74 -1.89
C PRO A 60 12.76 18.11 -0.71
N ARG A 61 14.05 17.84 -0.88
CA ARG A 61 15.10 18.20 0.08
C ARG A 61 15.93 19.35 -0.48
N GLU A 62 16.61 20.06 0.42
CA GLU A 62 17.61 21.06 0.07
C GLU A 62 18.95 20.65 0.68
N SER A 63 20.03 20.66 -0.11
CA SER A 63 21.38 20.41 0.40
C SER A 63 21.85 21.59 1.27
N ILE A 64 22.37 21.29 2.47
CA ILE A 64 22.88 22.31 3.40
C ILE A 64 24.23 22.84 2.93
N GLY A 65 25.07 21.96 2.41
CA GLY A 65 26.38 22.27 1.84
C GLY A 65 26.59 21.52 0.54
N SER A 66 27.72 21.79 -0.12
CA SER A 66 28.13 20.99 -1.29
C SER A 66 28.43 19.56 -0.87
N CYS A 67 28.03 18.58 -1.68
CA CYS A 67 28.37 17.18 -1.48
C CYS A 67 28.61 16.48 -2.82
N GLU A 68 29.07 15.22 -2.78
CA GLU A 68 29.19 14.37 -3.96
C GLU A 68 28.18 13.23 -3.90
N LEU A 69 27.57 12.92 -5.05
CA LEU A 69 26.66 11.80 -5.21
C LEU A 69 27.02 11.06 -6.50
N GLN A 70 27.46 9.80 -6.39
CA GLN A 70 27.86 8.98 -7.55
C GLN A 70 28.89 9.68 -8.47
N GLY A 71 29.85 10.41 -7.87
CA GLY A 71 30.87 11.18 -8.61
C GLY A 71 30.41 12.54 -9.14
N TYR A 72 29.15 12.93 -8.93
CA TYR A 72 28.64 14.25 -9.30
C TYR A 72 28.66 15.21 -8.12
N THR A 73 29.17 16.42 -8.32
CA THR A 73 29.05 17.50 -7.33
C THR A 73 27.60 18.01 -7.28
N VAL A 74 27.01 17.97 -6.10
CA VAL A 74 25.72 18.60 -5.77
C VAL A 74 26.04 19.88 -4.98
N PRO A 75 25.88 21.07 -5.58
CA PRO A 75 26.14 22.34 -4.88
C PRO A 75 25.27 22.51 -3.63
N ALA A 76 25.69 23.36 -2.71
CA ALA A 76 24.84 23.80 -1.60
C ALA A 76 23.55 24.45 -2.14
N LYS A 77 22.44 24.35 -1.39
CA LYS A 77 21.12 24.88 -1.76
C LYS A 77 20.48 24.20 -2.99
N SER A 78 21.00 23.07 -3.42
CA SER A 78 20.39 22.28 -4.50
C SER A 78 19.12 21.60 -4.00
N ARG A 79 18.06 21.69 -4.80
CA ARG A 79 16.84 20.92 -4.59
C ARG A 79 17.06 19.48 -5.05
N VAL A 80 16.87 18.53 -4.15
CA VAL A 80 16.99 17.09 -4.39
C VAL A 80 15.61 16.44 -4.30
N VAL A 81 15.26 15.66 -5.32
CA VAL A 81 13.99 14.92 -5.40
C VAL A 81 14.31 13.43 -5.43
N ILE A 82 13.57 12.63 -4.66
CA ILE A 82 13.75 11.18 -4.61
C ILE A 82 12.55 10.54 -5.30
N ASN A 83 12.79 9.84 -6.40
CA ASN A 83 11.74 9.19 -7.18
C ASN A 83 11.35 7.83 -6.55
N ALA A 84 10.57 7.87 -5.47
CA ALA A 84 10.08 6.68 -4.79
C ALA A 84 9.23 5.77 -5.69
N TRP A 85 8.50 6.34 -6.65
CA TRP A 85 7.72 5.59 -7.64
C TRP A 85 8.61 4.72 -8.54
N ALA A 86 9.72 5.27 -9.03
CA ALA A 86 10.68 4.53 -9.85
C ALA A 86 11.45 3.50 -9.02
N ILE A 87 11.90 3.88 -7.81
CA ILE A 87 12.60 2.96 -6.90
C ILE A 87 11.74 1.73 -6.58
N GLY A 88 10.45 1.94 -6.29
CA GLY A 88 9.51 0.86 -6.03
C GLY A 88 9.29 -0.07 -7.22
N ARG A 89 9.68 0.32 -8.44
CA ARG A 89 9.50 -0.43 -9.70
C ARG A 89 10.81 -0.86 -10.36
N ASP A 90 11.93 -0.62 -9.72
CA ASP A 90 13.22 -0.90 -10.34
C ASP A 90 13.42 -2.43 -10.47
N PRO A 91 13.51 -2.99 -11.69
CA PRO A 91 13.64 -4.43 -11.89
C PRO A 91 14.97 -5.00 -11.36
N VAL A 92 15.95 -4.15 -11.04
CA VAL A 92 17.18 -4.57 -10.35
C VAL A 92 16.88 -5.09 -8.94
N TYR A 93 15.88 -4.51 -8.27
CA TYR A 93 15.52 -4.85 -6.88
C TYR A 93 14.22 -5.67 -6.81
N TRP A 94 13.33 -5.49 -7.77
CA TRP A 94 11.99 -6.08 -7.77
C TRP A 94 11.80 -7.01 -8.97
N LYS A 95 11.77 -8.32 -8.72
CA LYS A 95 11.33 -9.28 -9.75
C LYS A 95 9.86 -9.02 -10.12
N ASP A 96 9.55 -9.04 -11.41
CA ASP A 96 8.20 -8.76 -11.94
C ASP A 96 7.67 -7.44 -11.35
N ALA A 97 8.46 -6.36 -11.50
CA ALA A 97 8.31 -5.13 -10.73
C ALA A 97 6.96 -4.43 -10.90
N GLU A 98 6.28 -4.60 -12.02
CA GLU A 98 4.96 -4.00 -12.28
C GLU A 98 3.81 -4.86 -11.75
N GLU A 99 4.07 -6.10 -11.34
CA GLU A 99 3.04 -7.02 -10.86
C GLU A 99 2.72 -6.78 -9.38
N PHE A 100 1.44 -6.79 -9.05
CA PHE A 100 0.93 -6.70 -7.68
C PHE A 100 1.00 -8.08 -7.00
N GLN A 101 2.11 -8.33 -6.29
CA GLN A 101 2.40 -9.61 -5.66
C GLN A 101 2.76 -9.43 -4.16
N PRO A 102 1.78 -9.39 -3.25
CA PRO A 102 2.01 -9.25 -1.81
C PRO A 102 3.00 -10.26 -1.23
N GLU A 103 3.03 -11.47 -1.78
CA GLU A 103 3.90 -12.58 -1.38
C GLU A 103 5.39 -12.21 -1.39
N ARG A 104 5.82 -11.21 -2.17
CA ARG A 104 7.21 -10.75 -2.22
C ARG A 104 7.73 -10.21 -0.88
N PHE A 105 6.84 -9.86 0.04
CA PHE A 105 7.19 -9.38 1.38
C PHE A 105 7.11 -10.46 2.46
N GLU A 106 6.86 -11.73 2.08
CA GLU A 106 6.68 -12.82 3.05
C GLU A 106 7.93 -13.10 3.88
N ASP A 107 9.14 -12.92 3.36
CA ASP A 107 10.37 -13.14 4.12
C ASP A 107 10.60 -12.13 5.26
N GLY A 108 9.88 -10.99 5.22
CA GLY A 108 10.01 -9.92 6.20
C GLY A 108 11.33 -9.13 6.10
N ALA A 109 12.14 -9.33 5.05
CA ALA A 109 13.41 -8.66 4.87
C ALA A 109 13.25 -7.15 4.63
N VAL A 110 12.17 -6.77 3.94
CA VAL A 110 11.83 -5.37 3.63
C VAL A 110 10.80 -4.84 4.60
N ASP A 111 11.17 -3.79 5.33
CA ASP A 111 10.32 -3.14 6.33
C ASP A 111 10.25 -1.61 6.15
N PHE A 112 9.50 -0.97 7.03
CA PHE A 112 9.29 0.47 7.00
C PHE A 112 10.33 1.27 7.82
N THR A 113 11.41 0.64 8.29
CA THR A 113 12.41 1.30 9.14
C THR A 113 13.31 2.28 8.38
N GLY A 114 13.15 2.38 7.06
CA GLY A 114 13.97 3.19 6.16
C GLY A 114 15.40 2.70 6.01
N LYS A 115 15.63 1.42 6.28
CA LYS A 115 16.90 0.72 6.02
C LYS A 115 16.89 -0.01 4.68
N SER A 116 15.72 -0.32 4.14
CA SER A 116 15.50 -0.86 2.80
C SER A 116 15.30 0.28 1.81
N TYR A 117 16.35 0.68 1.08
CA TYR A 117 16.28 1.83 0.17
C TYR A 117 15.52 1.53 -1.13
N GLU A 118 15.34 0.26 -1.46
CA GLU A 118 14.46 -0.25 -2.51
C GLU A 118 12.96 -0.06 -2.17
N PHE A 119 12.63 0.26 -0.91
CA PHE A 119 11.26 0.44 -0.43
C PHE A 119 11.13 1.65 0.51
N VAL A 120 10.84 2.82 -0.06
CA VAL A 120 10.81 4.10 0.69
C VAL A 120 9.47 4.87 0.59
N PRO A 121 8.30 4.22 0.76
CA PRO A 121 7.00 4.92 0.62
C PRO A 121 6.78 6.02 1.67
N PHE A 122 7.52 5.97 2.78
CA PHE A 122 7.52 6.99 3.84
C PHE A 122 8.82 7.81 3.90
N GLY A 123 9.68 7.66 2.89
CA GLY A 123 11.04 8.18 2.89
C GLY A 123 11.98 7.47 3.86
N ALA A 124 13.16 8.04 4.05
CA ALA A 124 14.21 7.50 4.92
C ALA A 124 14.96 8.61 5.69
N GLY A 125 15.71 8.18 6.71
CA GLY A 125 16.58 9.04 7.52
C GLY A 125 15.84 10.08 8.36
N ARG A 126 16.52 11.20 8.68
CA ARG A 126 16.07 12.23 9.65
C ARG A 126 14.74 12.93 9.32
N ARG A 127 14.23 12.80 8.10
CA ARG A 127 12.94 13.41 7.69
C ARG A 127 12.01 12.38 7.06
N MET A 128 12.16 11.12 7.48
CA MET A 128 11.13 10.11 7.27
C MET A 128 9.80 10.58 7.87
N CYS A 129 8.69 10.15 7.27
CA CYS A 129 7.36 10.49 7.73
C CYS A 129 7.16 10.09 9.21
N PRO A 130 6.89 11.04 10.12
CA PRO A 130 6.60 10.70 11.52
C PRO A 130 5.20 10.06 11.69
N GLY A 131 4.32 10.17 10.69
CA GLY A 131 2.95 9.66 10.72
C GLY A 131 2.81 8.18 10.32
N ILE A 132 3.91 7.44 10.20
CA ILE A 132 3.92 6.07 9.66
C ILE A 132 3.01 5.11 10.44
N ASN A 133 3.11 5.09 11.77
CA ASN A 133 2.32 4.19 12.60
C ASN A 133 0.82 4.52 12.54
N TYR A 134 0.50 5.82 12.51
CA TYR A 134 -0.89 6.28 12.36
C TYR A 134 -1.47 5.90 11.00
N ALA A 135 -0.71 6.13 9.92
CA ALA A 135 -1.15 5.78 8.57
C ALA A 135 -1.39 4.28 8.42
N LEU A 136 -0.49 3.44 8.94
CA LEU A 136 -0.63 1.98 8.90
C LEU A 136 -1.87 1.52 9.66
N ALA A 137 -2.09 2.00 10.88
CA ALA A 137 -3.27 1.65 11.68
C ALA A 137 -4.59 2.02 10.97
N ILE A 138 -4.66 3.23 10.40
CA ILE A 138 -5.84 3.69 9.67
C ILE A 138 -6.06 2.86 8.38
N MET A 139 -4.99 2.53 7.64
CA MET A 139 -5.11 1.69 6.43
C MET A 139 -5.59 0.28 6.76
N GLU A 140 -5.06 -0.32 7.84
CA GLU A 140 -5.50 -1.64 8.31
C GLU A 140 -6.97 -1.63 8.72
N LEU A 141 -7.38 -0.68 9.58
CA LEU A 141 -8.77 -0.52 10.03
C LEU A 141 -9.73 -0.29 8.86
N ALA A 142 -9.41 0.65 7.96
CA ALA A 142 -10.26 0.97 6.83
C ALA A 142 -10.41 -0.24 5.89
N LEU A 143 -9.30 -0.92 5.57
CA LEU A 143 -9.35 -2.05 4.67
C LEU A 143 -10.08 -3.25 5.29
N VAL A 144 -9.87 -3.53 6.58
CA VAL A 144 -10.62 -4.57 7.29
C VAL A 144 -12.10 -4.23 7.35
N GLY A 145 -12.48 -2.99 7.66
CA GLY A 145 -13.88 -2.58 7.68
C GLY A 145 -14.59 -2.81 6.33
N LEU A 146 -13.92 -2.50 5.23
CA LEU A 146 -14.45 -2.74 3.89
C LEU A 146 -14.55 -4.24 3.56
N LEU A 147 -13.52 -5.03 3.86
CA LEU A 147 -13.41 -6.42 3.44
C LEU A 147 -14.16 -7.40 4.34
N TYR A 148 -14.31 -7.06 5.61
CA TYR A 148 -15.03 -7.86 6.58
C TYR A 148 -16.54 -7.83 6.31
N HIS A 149 -17.11 -6.63 6.08
CA HIS A 149 -18.55 -6.41 6.01
C HIS A 149 -19.18 -6.56 4.63
N PHE A 150 -18.40 -6.52 3.55
CA PHE A 150 -18.96 -6.49 2.19
C PHE A 150 -18.24 -7.46 1.25
N ASP A 151 -19.01 -8.04 0.34
CA ASP A 151 -18.53 -8.57 -0.93
C ASP A 151 -18.51 -7.45 -1.97
N TRP A 152 -17.42 -7.35 -2.71
CA TRP A 152 -17.18 -6.27 -3.67
C TRP A 152 -17.22 -6.79 -5.09
N SER A 153 -17.91 -6.08 -5.97
CA SER A 153 -17.96 -6.40 -7.40
C SER A 153 -17.91 -5.14 -8.26
N LEU A 154 -17.52 -5.32 -9.51
CA LEU A 154 -17.57 -4.25 -10.51
C LEU A 154 -19.03 -4.01 -10.95
N PRO A 155 -19.39 -2.78 -11.36
CA PRO A 155 -20.69 -2.50 -11.97
C PRO A 155 -20.95 -3.36 -13.21
N VAL A 156 -22.22 -3.61 -13.51
CA VAL A 156 -22.63 -4.37 -14.70
C VAL A 156 -22.04 -3.74 -15.96
N GLY A 157 -21.40 -4.57 -16.79
CA GLY A 157 -20.74 -4.14 -18.03
C GLY A 157 -19.31 -3.63 -17.87
N VAL A 158 -18.78 -3.55 -16.64
CA VAL A 158 -17.37 -3.22 -16.38
C VAL A 158 -16.60 -4.51 -16.11
N CYS A 159 -15.65 -4.85 -16.99
CA CYS A 159 -14.88 -6.09 -16.90
C CYS A 159 -13.49 -5.89 -16.27
N GLU A 160 -12.95 -4.67 -16.31
CA GLU A 160 -11.60 -4.36 -15.85
C GLU A 160 -11.56 -3.07 -15.04
N VAL A 161 -10.56 -2.97 -14.17
CA VAL A 161 -10.30 -1.77 -13.37
C VAL A 161 -9.32 -0.88 -14.14
N ASP A 162 -9.74 0.33 -14.51
CA ASP A 162 -8.82 1.36 -14.99
C ASP A 162 -7.85 1.74 -13.86
N MET A 163 -6.55 1.52 -14.09
CA MET A 163 -5.46 1.78 -13.15
C MET A 163 -4.69 3.06 -13.47
N GLU A 164 -5.13 3.84 -14.47
CA GLU A 164 -4.43 5.06 -14.85
C GLU A 164 -4.40 6.08 -13.71
N GLU A 165 -3.24 6.67 -13.48
CA GLU A 165 -3.00 7.67 -12.44
C GLU A 165 -3.19 9.09 -13.00
N ALA A 166 -3.76 9.99 -12.19
CA ALA A 166 -3.90 11.39 -12.56
C ALA A 166 -2.55 12.12 -12.44
N PRO A 167 -2.27 13.12 -13.29
CA PRO A 167 -1.14 14.01 -13.06
C PRO A 167 -1.35 14.80 -11.74
N GLY A 168 -0.26 15.02 -11.00
CA GLY A 168 -0.30 15.81 -9.76
C GLY A 168 0.87 15.52 -8.82
N LEU A 169 0.87 16.19 -7.66
CA LEU A 169 1.88 16.00 -6.62
C LEU A 169 1.79 14.65 -5.90
N GLY A 170 0.61 14.03 -5.89
CA GLY A 170 0.39 12.73 -5.26
C GLY A 170 -0.24 11.73 -6.22
N VAL A 171 0.05 10.45 -5.98
CA VAL A 171 -0.55 9.35 -6.74
C VAL A 171 -2.02 9.23 -6.36
N ARG A 172 -2.88 9.32 -7.37
CA ARG A 172 -4.32 9.08 -7.27
C ARG A 172 -4.83 8.55 -8.59
N ARG A 173 -5.92 7.79 -8.56
CA ARG A 173 -6.59 7.36 -9.79
C ARG A 173 -7.02 8.56 -10.62
N ARG A 174 -6.90 8.43 -11.95
CA ARG A 174 -7.46 9.39 -12.91
C ARG A 174 -8.98 9.38 -12.88
N THR A 175 -9.57 8.19 -12.81
CA THR A 175 -11.02 7.98 -12.75
C THR A 175 -11.40 7.37 -11.40
N PRO A 176 -12.50 7.82 -10.75
CA PRO A 176 -12.97 7.22 -9.50
C PRO A 176 -13.21 5.71 -9.65
N LEU A 177 -12.89 4.95 -8.60
CA LEU A 177 -13.22 3.53 -8.53
C LEU A 177 -14.70 3.37 -8.16
N MET A 178 -15.50 2.88 -9.10
CA MET A 178 -16.91 2.55 -8.86
C MET A 178 -17.04 1.07 -8.54
N LEU A 179 -17.64 0.74 -7.40
CA LEU A 179 -17.87 -0.64 -6.95
C LEU A 179 -19.28 -0.80 -6.39
N LEU A 180 -19.80 -2.02 -6.49
CA LEU A 180 -21.00 -2.46 -5.80
C LEU A 180 -20.59 -3.18 -4.51
N ALA A 181 -21.14 -2.72 -3.39
CA ALA A 181 -20.93 -3.32 -2.08
C ALA A 181 -22.18 -4.13 -1.70
N THR A 182 -22.03 -5.44 -1.58
CA THR A 182 -23.10 -6.34 -1.09
C THR A 182 -22.78 -6.72 0.35
N PRO A 183 -23.67 -6.45 1.33
CA PRO A 183 -23.41 -6.85 2.72
C PRO A 183 -23.14 -8.34 2.84
N PHE A 184 -22.04 -8.70 3.51
CA PHE A 184 -21.72 -10.08 3.83
C PHE A 184 -22.42 -10.46 5.13
N VAL A 185 -23.32 -11.43 5.03
CA VAL A 185 -23.97 -12.05 6.19
C VAL A 185 -23.30 -13.40 6.41
N PRO A 186 -22.61 -13.63 7.53
CA PRO A 186 -22.11 -14.96 7.85
C PRO A 186 -23.28 -15.93 7.84
N ALA A 187 -23.15 -17.07 7.16
CA ALA A 187 -24.19 -18.10 7.20
C ALA A 187 -24.53 -18.41 8.66
N ALA A 188 -25.81 -18.30 9.02
CA ALA A 188 -26.28 -18.78 10.30
C ALA A 188 -25.97 -20.28 10.36
N HIS A 189 -25.19 -20.70 11.36
CA HIS A 189 -25.03 -22.12 11.62
C HIS A 189 -26.39 -22.61 12.14
N GLU A 190 -27.06 -23.47 11.36
CA GLU A 190 -28.11 -24.37 11.87
C GLU A 190 -27.51 -25.38 12.84
#